data_AF-A0AAD6ZFJ9-F1
#
_entry.id   AF-A0AAD6ZFJ9-F1
#
_cell.length_a   1.000
_cell.length_b   1.000
_cell.length_c   1.000
_cell.angle_alpha   90.00
_cell.angle_beta   90.00
_cell.angle_gamma   90.00
#
_symmetry.space_group_name_H-M   'P 1'
#
loop_
_entity.id
_entity.type
_entity.pdbx_description
1 polymer ?
#
loop_
_entity_poly.entity_id
_entity_poly.type
_entity_poly.pdbx_seq_one_letter_code
_entity_poly.pdbx_strand_id
1 'polypeptide(L)'
;MFSFDLDYPADWYPYTWDCFSNTTFETKGLAKLPLLADSVEHPHNTVHLVLGSIGAMGDNDYAGFDPIFSLHHTQVDRLLAFWEHIYPNYWMGLSYMNNQGELKPFTDEEGTRAELPDASINENTTLNPFRQPGNSYWKASETCFMARMNYTYPAVQLSLGQDIGIAQWAADLAALHVTSLWILSSRHKVSSRVNPLRDKWAFSDKLAPAIFADDVTSKVPDGHTPVHGFHHFVFSVELLKFAFNLSYYLEFLYQKTEETTVPVGIVPVLGRGSSTLCAACNVCHAWDNKVHGVVTIDTDVMVDIVLKENLNHSHTMHDQIIDALKRNIWAHLATCSGGRIASPRYRDGQVSGAGYNTLAAEAIPKIIIASANLAERQREEVGEGGGKALSYYDTVQHAEHLTEGWS
;
A
#
# COMPACT_ATOMS: atom_id res chain seq x y z
N MET A 1 0.59 -2.93 1.86
CA MET A 1 -0.09 -4.21 2.16
C MET A 1 -1.59 -4.16 1.84
N PHE A 2 -2.11 -5.17 1.13
CA PHE A 2 -3.53 -5.25 0.70
C PHE A 2 -4.47 -5.94 1.70
N SER A 3 -4.15 -5.90 3.00
CA SER A 3 -4.94 -6.60 4.01
C SER A 3 -5.83 -5.62 4.74
N PHE A 4 -7.12 -5.93 4.75
CA PHE A 4 -8.14 -5.21 5.51
C PHE A 4 -8.81 -6.21 6.44
N ASP A 5 -9.42 -5.71 7.52
CA ASP A 5 -10.28 -6.56 8.34
C ASP A 5 -11.44 -7.07 7.47
N LEU A 6 -11.90 -8.29 7.69
CA LEU A 6 -12.98 -8.91 6.94
C LEU A 6 -14.35 -8.59 7.50
N ASP A 7 -14.39 -8.27 8.79
CA ASP A 7 -15.63 -8.09 9.55
C ASP A 7 -15.92 -6.60 9.77
N TYR A 8 -15.43 -5.73 8.89
CA TYR A 8 -15.75 -4.31 9.00
C TYR A 8 -17.27 -4.08 8.87
N PRO A 9 -17.83 -3.09 9.60
CA PRO A 9 -19.21 -2.69 9.42
C PRO A 9 -19.47 -2.15 8.00
N ALA A 10 -20.70 -2.25 7.49
CA ALA A 10 -21.04 -1.91 6.09
C ALA A 10 -20.72 -0.47 5.68
N ASP A 11 -20.77 0.47 6.62
CA ASP A 11 -20.36 1.85 6.42
C ASP A 11 -18.87 1.97 6.05
N TRP A 12 -18.02 1.01 6.44
CA TRP A 12 -16.57 0.98 6.16
C TRP A 12 -16.21 0.49 4.75
N TYR A 13 -17.18 -0.04 3.99
CA TYR A 13 -16.92 -0.67 2.69
C TYR A 13 -16.40 0.33 1.65
N PRO A 14 -17.02 1.53 1.48
CA PRO A 14 -16.51 2.53 0.55
C PRO A 14 -15.12 3.04 0.93
N TYR A 15 -14.83 3.16 2.22
CA TYR A 15 -13.52 3.60 2.70
C TYR A 15 -12.42 2.60 2.43
N THR A 16 -12.73 1.32 2.61
CA THR A 16 -11.80 0.23 2.33
C THR A 16 -11.50 0.15 0.85
N TRP A 17 -12.51 0.37 0.00
CA TRP A 17 -12.33 0.51 -1.44
C TRP A 17 -11.48 1.74 -1.80
N ASP A 18 -11.72 2.90 -1.19
CA ASP A 18 -10.90 4.11 -1.40
C ASP A 18 -9.43 3.84 -1.08
N CYS A 19 -9.16 3.23 0.08
CA CYS A 19 -7.81 2.85 0.50
C CYS A 19 -7.12 1.84 -0.44
N PHE A 20 -7.89 0.95 -1.06
CA PHE A 20 -7.36 -0.08 -1.95
C PHE A 20 -7.17 0.41 -3.39
N SER A 21 -8.11 1.20 -3.92
CA SER A 21 -8.24 1.45 -5.36
C SER A 21 -7.24 2.45 -5.91
N ASN A 22 -6.87 3.47 -5.12
CA ASN A 22 -6.10 4.61 -5.58
C ASN A 22 -5.08 5.06 -4.51
N THR A 23 -4.13 5.92 -4.85
CA THR A 23 -3.11 6.45 -3.90
C THR A 23 -3.53 7.77 -3.26
N THR A 24 -4.56 8.43 -3.76
CA THR A 24 -5.04 9.75 -3.31
C THR A 24 -6.37 9.61 -2.60
N PHE A 25 -6.34 9.04 -1.40
CA PHE A 25 -7.56 8.77 -0.63
C PHE A 25 -8.37 10.06 -0.39
N GLU A 26 -9.67 10.03 -0.65
CA GLU A 26 -10.57 11.15 -0.29
C GLU A 26 -11.04 11.03 1.16
N THR A 27 -10.97 9.82 1.71
CA THR A 27 -11.44 9.49 3.05
C THR A 27 -10.45 9.85 4.17
N LYS A 28 -9.42 10.66 3.85
CA LYS A 28 -8.30 11.07 4.73
C LYS A 28 -8.70 11.60 6.10
N GLY A 29 -9.90 12.16 6.21
CA GLY A 29 -10.43 12.69 7.46
C GLY A 29 -10.62 11.61 8.52
N LEU A 30 -11.02 10.39 8.16
CA LEU A 30 -11.23 9.33 9.14
C LEU A 30 -10.00 9.15 10.01
N ALA A 31 -10.16 9.27 11.33
CA ALA A 31 -9.11 9.02 12.33
C ALA A 31 -8.53 7.58 12.29
N LYS A 32 -8.89 6.79 11.28
CA LYS A 32 -8.45 5.45 10.97
C LYS A 32 -8.13 5.28 9.49
N LEU A 33 -7.45 6.25 8.86
CA LEU A 33 -6.63 5.88 7.70
C LEU A 33 -5.71 4.76 8.18
N PRO A 34 -5.81 3.54 7.65
CA PRO A 34 -5.04 2.45 8.22
C PRO A 34 -3.57 2.75 7.90
N LEU A 35 -2.75 2.98 8.92
CA LEU A 35 -1.29 3.22 8.77
C LEU A 35 -0.57 2.10 8.00
N LEU A 36 -1.26 0.97 7.82
CA LEU A 36 -0.81 -0.23 7.15
C LEU A 36 -1.51 -0.46 5.79
N ALA A 37 -2.55 0.30 5.47
CA ALA A 37 -3.28 0.16 4.22
C ALA A 37 -2.50 0.79 3.08
N ASP A 38 -2.47 0.04 2.00
CA ASP A 38 -1.74 0.39 0.81
C ASP A 38 -2.62 0.06 -0.38
N SER A 39 -2.53 0.88 -1.42
CA SER A 39 -3.38 0.73 -2.58
C SER A 39 -2.75 -0.17 -3.62
N VAL A 40 -3.57 -0.75 -4.50
CA VAL A 40 -3.10 -1.48 -5.69
C VAL A 40 -2.36 -0.56 -6.65
N GLU A 41 -2.71 0.72 -6.64
CA GLU A 41 -2.06 1.75 -7.45
C GLU A 41 -0.60 2.00 -6.99
N HIS A 42 -0.26 1.82 -5.70
CA HIS A 42 1.10 2.02 -5.22
C HIS A 42 2.15 1.09 -5.90
N PRO A 43 2.05 -0.25 -5.83
CA PRO A 43 2.99 -1.12 -6.53
C PRO A 43 2.79 -1.10 -8.05
N HIS A 44 1.61 -0.73 -8.57
CA HIS A 44 1.42 -0.40 -9.99
C HIS A 44 2.35 0.74 -10.41
N ASN A 45 2.32 1.86 -9.69
CA ASN A 45 3.18 3.02 -9.94
C ASN A 45 4.67 2.63 -9.84
N THR A 46 5.03 1.75 -8.90
CA THR A 46 6.40 1.25 -8.76
C THR A 46 6.86 0.54 -10.04
N VAL A 47 6.05 -0.36 -10.60
CA VAL A 47 6.40 -1.08 -11.83
C VAL A 47 6.51 -0.13 -13.02
N HIS A 48 5.62 0.86 -13.12
CA HIS A 48 5.72 1.93 -14.11
C HIS A 48 7.07 2.66 -14.04
N LEU A 49 7.48 3.11 -12.85
CA LEU A 49 8.73 3.86 -12.71
C LEU A 49 9.97 2.98 -12.93
N VAL A 50 9.95 1.73 -12.45
CA VAL A 50 11.08 0.79 -12.59
C VAL A 50 11.29 0.37 -14.04
N LEU A 51 10.22 0.08 -14.78
CA LEU A 51 10.31 -0.31 -16.19
C LEU A 51 10.53 0.88 -17.11
N GLY A 52 9.87 2.00 -16.80
CA GLY A 52 9.90 3.21 -17.61
C GLY A 52 11.20 3.98 -17.46
N SER A 53 11.65 4.23 -16.23
CA SER A 53 12.69 5.22 -15.96
C SER A 53 12.40 6.52 -16.74
N ILE A 54 13.23 6.89 -17.71
CA ILE A 54 13.05 8.06 -18.59
C ILE A 54 12.26 7.76 -19.89
N GLY A 55 11.76 6.54 -20.05
CA GLY A 55 11.00 6.04 -21.19
C GLY A 55 9.48 6.07 -20.97
N ALA A 56 8.74 5.56 -21.96
CA ALA A 56 7.29 5.69 -22.05
C ALA A 56 6.53 5.19 -20.81
N MET A 57 6.92 4.04 -20.24
CA MET A 57 6.24 3.47 -19.06
C MET A 57 6.30 4.35 -17.80
N GLY A 58 7.22 5.32 -17.72
CA GLY A 58 7.38 6.21 -16.56
C GLY A 58 6.52 7.48 -16.62
N ASP A 59 5.76 7.67 -17.70
CA ASP A 59 4.93 8.84 -17.95
C ASP A 59 3.52 8.42 -18.40
N ASN A 60 2.49 8.87 -17.68
CA ASN A 60 1.11 8.51 -17.96
C ASN A 60 0.63 8.90 -19.37
N ASP A 61 1.21 9.95 -19.97
CA ASP A 61 0.83 10.38 -21.31
C ASP A 61 1.36 9.42 -22.41
N TYR A 62 2.37 8.60 -22.08
CA TYR A 62 3.06 7.74 -23.05
C TYR A 62 3.03 6.24 -22.70
N ALA A 63 2.75 5.86 -21.46
CA ALA A 63 2.87 4.48 -20.99
C ALA A 63 2.07 3.49 -21.84
N GLY A 64 0.86 3.87 -22.29
CA GLY A 64 0.01 3.02 -23.12
C GLY A 64 0.57 2.66 -24.51
N PHE A 65 1.65 3.31 -24.97
CA PHE A 65 2.31 2.96 -26.24
C PHE A 65 3.33 1.82 -26.09
N ASP A 66 3.77 1.50 -24.88
CA ASP A 66 4.66 0.37 -24.64
C ASP A 66 3.83 -0.92 -24.51
N PRO A 67 4.07 -1.98 -25.32
CA PRO A 67 3.31 -3.22 -25.23
C PRO A 67 3.32 -3.88 -23.84
N ILE A 68 4.33 -3.64 -23.00
CA ILE A 68 4.37 -4.19 -21.65
C ILE A 68 3.28 -3.60 -20.74
N PHE A 69 2.76 -2.42 -21.07
CA PHE A 69 1.65 -1.77 -20.38
C PHE A 69 0.47 -2.73 -20.18
N SER A 70 0.03 -3.37 -21.27
CA SER A 70 -1.12 -4.28 -21.24
C SER A 70 -0.85 -5.52 -20.38
N LEU A 71 0.38 -6.04 -20.37
CA LEU A 71 0.76 -7.18 -19.54
C LEU A 71 0.81 -6.78 -18.06
N HIS A 72 1.36 -5.61 -17.76
CA HIS A 72 1.35 -5.04 -16.43
C HIS A 72 -0.09 -4.84 -15.91
N HIS A 73 -0.95 -4.20 -16.70
CA HIS A 73 -2.35 -3.98 -16.32
C HIS A 73 -3.17 -5.26 -16.26
N THR A 74 -2.84 -6.31 -17.03
CA THR A 74 -3.43 -7.65 -16.83
C THR A 74 -3.08 -8.22 -15.46
N GLN A 75 -1.85 -8.00 -14.99
CA GLN A 75 -1.45 -8.40 -13.64
C GLN A 75 -2.10 -7.54 -12.55
N VAL A 76 -2.36 -6.25 -12.80
CA VAL A 76 -3.10 -5.37 -11.88
C VAL A 76 -4.58 -5.78 -11.81
N ASP A 77 -5.23 -6.02 -12.95
CA ASP A 77 -6.59 -6.55 -13.02
C ASP A 77 -6.71 -7.91 -12.32
N ARG A 78 -5.70 -8.78 -12.45
CA ARG A 78 -5.62 -10.01 -11.67
C ARG A 78 -5.56 -9.77 -10.16
N LEU A 79 -4.85 -8.74 -9.68
CA LEU A 79 -4.82 -8.39 -8.26
C LEU A 79 -6.17 -7.85 -7.79
N LEU A 80 -6.83 -7.03 -8.61
CA LEU A 80 -8.19 -6.56 -8.36
C LEU A 80 -9.17 -7.73 -8.27
N ALA A 81 -9.14 -8.67 -9.21
CA ALA A 81 -9.99 -9.86 -9.18
C ALA A 81 -9.75 -10.74 -7.94
N PHE A 82 -8.51 -10.87 -7.48
CA PHE A 82 -8.23 -11.53 -6.19
C PHE A 82 -8.80 -10.76 -5.01
N TRP A 83 -8.66 -9.44 -5.01
CA TRP A 83 -9.15 -8.60 -3.94
C TRP A 83 -10.68 -8.65 -3.87
N GLU A 84 -11.39 -8.49 -5.00
CA GLU A 84 -12.85 -8.60 -5.06
C GLU A 84 -13.34 -10.00 -4.66
N HIS A 85 -12.55 -11.04 -4.94
CA HIS A 85 -12.85 -12.39 -4.48
C HIS A 85 -12.73 -12.54 -2.95
N ILE A 86 -11.77 -11.87 -2.32
CA ILE A 86 -11.56 -11.90 -0.86
C ILE A 86 -12.54 -10.96 -0.16
N TYR A 87 -12.81 -9.80 -0.74
CA TYR A 87 -13.59 -8.71 -0.16
C TYR A 87 -14.82 -8.35 -1.02
N PRO A 88 -15.74 -9.29 -1.28
CA PRO A 88 -16.81 -9.11 -2.26
C PRO A 88 -17.79 -7.97 -1.95
N ASN A 89 -17.87 -7.55 -0.68
CA ASN A 89 -18.75 -6.47 -0.25
C ASN A 89 -18.05 -5.10 -0.20
N TYR A 90 -16.71 -5.06 -0.25
CA TYR A 90 -15.97 -3.81 -0.17
C TYR A 90 -15.96 -3.14 -1.53
N TRP A 91 -16.86 -2.17 -1.71
CA TRP A 91 -17.04 -1.45 -2.96
C TRP A 91 -17.34 0.02 -2.69
N MET A 92 -17.01 0.92 -3.64
CA MET A 92 -17.26 2.36 -3.48
C MET A 92 -18.73 2.71 -3.28
N GLY A 93 -19.65 1.92 -3.84
CA GLY A 93 -21.07 2.25 -3.85
C GLY A 93 -21.35 3.63 -4.45
N LEU A 94 -22.25 4.40 -3.82
CA LEU A 94 -22.64 5.74 -4.26
C LEU A 94 -21.84 6.87 -3.60
N SER A 95 -21.28 6.65 -2.41
CA SER A 95 -20.71 7.68 -1.54
C SER A 95 -20.04 7.05 -0.31
N TYR A 96 -19.22 7.83 0.39
CA TYR A 96 -18.66 7.48 1.70
C TYR A 96 -19.20 8.43 2.78
N MET A 97 -19.07 8.06 4.05
CA MET A 97 -19.41 8.95 5.19
C MET A 97 -18.17 9.77 5.58
N ASN A 98 -18.25 11.05 5.92
CA ASN A 98 -17.07 11.74 6.48
C ASN A 98 -17.06 11.64 8.02
N ASN A 99 -16.03 12.20 8.67
CA ASN A 99 -15.93 12.27 10.14
C ASN A 99 -17.11 12.93 10.82
N GLN A 100 -17.78 13.84 10.10
CA GLN A 100 -18.90 14.61 10.59
C GLN A 100 -20.21 13.82 10.44
N GLY A 101 -20.16 12.59 9.92
CA GLY A 101 -21.33 11.76 9.68
C GLY A 101 -22.15 12.21 8.46
N GLU A 102 -21.53 12.93 7.53
CA GLU A 102 -22.16 13.39 6.29
C GLU A 102 -21.82 12.46 5.12
N LEU A 103 -22.80 12.12 4.29
CA LEU A 103 -22.54 11.43 3.03
C LEU A 103 -21.84 12.38 2.05
N LYS A 104 -20.69 11.97 1.54
CA LYS A 104 -19.92 12.66 0.51
C LYS A 104 -19.75 11.75 -0.71
N PRO A 105 -19.98 12.25 -1.94
CA PRO A 105 -19.57 11.52 -3.12
C PRO A 105 -18.05 11.44 -3.16
N PHE A 106 -17.52 10.39 -3.79
CA PHE A 106 -16.16 10.44 -4.31
C PHE A 106 -16.11 11.42 -5.49
N THR A 107 -14.94 11.99 -5.75
CA THR A 107 -14.70 12.96 -6.79
C THR A 107 -13.42 12.66 -7.56
N ASP A 108 -13.44 12.89 -8.88
CA ASP A 108 -12.22 12.93 -9.68
C ASP A 108 -11.65 14.36 -9.64
N GLU A 109 -10.69 14.58 -8.75
CA GLU A 109 -10.06 15.88 -8.53
C GLU A 109 -9.32 16.42 -9.78
N GLU A 110 -8.78 15.54 -10.64
CA GLU A 110 -8.06 15.94 -11.85
C GLU A 110 -9.00 16.13 -13.05
N GLY A 111 -10.09 15.37 -13.05
CA GLY A 111 -10.94 15.19 -14.21
C GLY A 111 -10.26 14.35 -15.30
N THR A 112 -11.06 14.01 -16.30
CA THR A 112 -10.59 13.28 -17.48
C THR A 112 -10.87 14.08 -18.75
N ARG A 113 -10.62 13.48 -19.91
CA ARG A 113 -11.11 14.04 -21.17
C ARG A 113 -12.64 14.13 -21.23
N ALA A 114 -13.34 13.27 -20.50
CA ALA A 114 -14.80 13.17 -20.52
C ALA A 114 -15.48 13.89 -19.35
N GLU A 115 -14.75 14.09 -18.26
CA GLU A 115 -15.28 14.58 -16.99
C GLU A 115 -14.48 15.81 -16.54
N LEU A 116 -15.19 16.80 -15.98
CA LEU A 116 -14.52 17.97 -15.42
C LEU A 116 -13.81 17.58 -14.10
N PRO A 117 -12.79 18.35 -13.68
CA PRO A 117 -12.31 18.30 -12.30
C PRO A 117 -13.48 18.40 -11.30
N ASP A 118 -13.36 17.68 -10.20
CA ASP A 118 -14.34 17.53 -9.12
C ASP A 118 -15.67 16.86 -9.53
N ALA A 119 -15.70 16.18 -10.68
CA ALA A 119 -16.85 15.40 -11.07
C ALA A 119 -17.09 14.27 -10.06
N SER A 120 -18.33 14.09 -9.64
CA SER A 120 -18.70 13.00 -8.73
C SER A 120 -18.52 11.64 -9.42
N ILE A 121 -17.77 10.76 -8.77
CA ILE A 121 -17.55 9.38 -9.20
C ILE A 121 -18.24 8.39 -8.24
N ASN A 122 -18.80 7.33 -8.79
CA ASN A 122 -19.42 6.23 -8.05
C ASN A 122 -19.53 4.98 -8.94
N GLU A 123 -20.15 3.92 -8.42
CA GLU A 123 -20.33 2.66 -9.16
C GLU A 123 -21.08 2.81 -10.50
N ASN A 124 -21.87 3.86 -10.70
CA ASN A 124 -22.60 4.13 -11.93
C ASN A 124 -21.85 5.04 -12.92
N THR A 125 -20.66 5.52 -12.56
CA THR A 125 -19.83 6.35 -13.43
C THR A 125 -19.46 5.58 -14.70
N THR A 126 -19.58 6.26 -15.83
CA THR A 126 -19.35 5.67 -17.16
C THR A 126 -17.86 5.63 -17.47
N LEU A 127 -17.35 4.46 -17.84
CA LEU A 127 -15.95 4.22 -18.17
C LEU A 127 -15.68 4.57 -19.64
N ASN A 128 -15.67 5.86 -19.95
CA ASN A 128 -15.42 6.34 -21.30
C ASN A 128 -13.97 6.01 -21.73
N PRO A 129 -13.72 5.62 -23.00
CA PRO A 129 -14.64 5.52 -24.12
C PRO A 129 -15.19 4.10 -24.36
N PHE A 130 -15.12 3.20 -23.38
CA PHE A 130 -15.45 1.78 -23.57
C PHE A 130 -16.95 1.56 -23.71
N ARG A 131 -17.37 0.91 -24.80
CA ARG A 131 -18.79 0.70 -25.13
C ARG A 131 -19.19 -0.78 -25.07
N GLN A 132 -20.43 -0.99 -24.67
CA GLN A 132 -21.14 -2.25 -24.81
C GLN A 132 -21.65 -2.43 -26.27
N PRO A 133 -22.06 -3.63 -26.69
CA PRO A 133 -22.63 -3.87 -28.02
C PRO A 133 -23.84 -2.97 -28.36
N GLY A 134 -24.62 -2.56 -27.34
CA GLY A 134 -25.74 -1.63 -27.47
C GLY A 134 -25.36 -0.15 -27.58
N ASN A 135 -24.06 0.16 -27.70
CA ASN A 135 -23.50 1.52 -27.81
C ASN A 135 -23.61 2.38 -26.53
N SER A 136 -24.16 1.86 -25.43
CA SER A 136 -23.99 2.44 -24.09
C SER A 136 -22.53 2.31 -23.62
N TYR A 137 -22.10 3.22 -22.76
CA TYR A 137 -20.80 3.08 -22.08
C TYR A 137 -20.89 2.01 -20.98
N TRP A 138 -19.79 1.31 -20.75
CA TRP A 138 -19.62 0.48 -19.56
C TRP A 138 -19.66 1.36 -18.30
N LYS A 139 -20.15 0.82 -17.19
CA LYS A 139 -20.09 1.43 -15.86
C LYS A 139 -19.19 0.62 -14.92
N ALA A 140 -18.66 1.27 -13.88
CA ALA A 140 -17.83 0.58 -12.88
C ALA A 140 -18.53 -0.64 -12.24
N SER A 141 -19.83 -0.54 -11.94
CA SER A 141 -20.64 -1.64 -11.38
C SER A 141 -20.77 -2.84 -12.34
N GLU A 142 -20.62 -2.62 -13.64
CA GLU A 142 -20.71 -3.66 -14.67
C GLU A 142 -19.34 -4.30 -14.96
N THR A 143 -18.27 -3.76 -14.39
CA THR A 143 -16.89 -4.24 -14.57
C THR A 143 -16.29 -4.95 -13.38
N CYS A 144 -17.00 -5.00 -12.24
CA CYS A 144 -16.61 -5.83 -11.11
C CYS A 144 -16.40 -7.28 -11.58
N PHE A 145 -15.37 -7.98 -11.10
CA PHE A 145 -15.09 -9.37 -11.51
C PHE A 145 -16.28 -10.30 -11.28
N MET A 146 -17.13 -10.00 -10.29
CA MET A 146 -18.39 -10.69 -10.03
C MET A 146 -19.44 -10.52 -11.15
N ALA A 147 -19.29 -9.53 -12.03
CA ALA A 147 -20.20 -9.22 -13.14
C ALA A 147 -20.07 -10.15 -14.37
N ARG A 148 -19.33 -11.26 -14.25
CA ARG A 148 -19.20 -12.35 -15.26
C ARG A 148 -18.57 -11.89 -16.58
N MET A 149 -17.30 -11.48 -16.51
CA MET A 149 -16.47 -11.31 -17.70
C MET A 149 -16.16 -12.66 -18.39
N ASN A 150 -15.88 -12.64 -19.70
CA ASN A 150 -15.54 -13.84 -20.48
C ASN A 150 -14.10 -14.38 -20.23
N TYR A 151 -13.50 -14.04 -19.10
CA TYR A 151 -12.18 -14.51 -18.69
C TYR A 151 -12.13 -14.76 -17.18
N THR A 152 -11.13 -15.51 -16.72
CA THR A 152 -10.79 -15.67 -15.30
C THR A 152 -9.28 -15.84 -15.16
N TYR A 153 -8.79 -15.80 -13.92
CA TYR A 153 -7.42 -16.12 -13.57
C TYR A 153 -7.33 -17.50 -12.93
N PRO A 154 -6.27 -18.30 -13.17
CA PRO A 154 -6.17 -19.68 -12.67
C PRO A 154 -6.39 -19.86 -11.17
N ALA A 155 -5.99 -18.88 -10.36
CA ALA A 155 -6.19 -18.92 -8.90
C ALA A 155 -7.52 -18.29 -8.43
N VAL A 156 -8.31 -17.72 -9.35
CA VAL A 156 -9.70 -17.26 -9.15
C VAL A 156 -10.66 -18.17 -9.93
N GLN A 157 -10.34 -19.47 -10.07
CA GLN A 157 -11.26 -20.43 -10.68
C GLN A 157 -12.50 -20.63 -9.80
N LEU A 158 -13.41 -19.67 -9.88
CA LEU A 158 -14.84 -19.89 -9.78
C LEU A 158 -15.19 -20.91 -10.87
N SER A 159 -16.02 -21.88 -10.53
CA SER A 159 -16.53 -22.93 -11.41
C SER A 159 -17.22 -22.33 -12.64
N LEU A 160 -16.45 -21.92 -13.64
CA LEU A 160 -16.98 -21.42 -14.90
C LEU A 160 -17.66 -22.58 -15.62
N GLY A 161 -18.99 -22.62 -15.52
CA GLY A 161 -19.83 -23.56 -16.26
C GLY A 161 -20.78 -24.44 -15.45
N GLN A 162 -20.89 -24.28 -14.13
CA GLN A 162 -21.97 -24.93 -13.36
C GLN A 162 -22.80 -23.89 -12.61
N ASP A 163 -24.13 -24.01 -12.69
CA ASP A 163 -25.08 -23.34 -11.79
C ASP A 163 -24.88 -23.90 -10.37
N ILE A 164 -23.81 -23.47 -9.71
CA ILE A 164 -23.63 -23.65 -8.28
C ILE A 164 -24.50 -22.61 -7.58
N GLY A 165 -25.56 -23.07 -6.93
CA GLY A 165 -26.47 -22.20 -6.17
C GLY A 165 -25.72 -21.35 -5.14
N ILE A 166 -26.27 -20.18 -4.82
CA ILE A 166 -25.68 -19.13 -3.95
C ILE A 166 -25.10 -19.68 -2.63
N ALA A 167 -25.71 -20.74 -2.07
CA ALA A 167 -25.25 -21.38 -0.84
C ALA A 167 -23.96 -22.20 -0.99
N GLN A 168 -23.77 -22.92 -2.11
CA GLN A 168 -22.55 -23.67 -2.38
C GLN A 168 -21.39 -22.70 -2.71
N TRP A 169 -21.70 -21.61 -3.41
CA TRP A 169 -20.77 -20.52 -3.71
C TRP A 169 -20.26 -19.81 -2.44
N ALA A 170 -21.13 -19.55 -1.46
CA ALA A 170 -20.73 -18.96 -0.17
C ALA A 170 -19.80 -19.87 0.65
N ALA A 171 -20.01 -21.20 0.59
CA ALA A 171 -19.15 -22.17 1.26
C ALA A 171 -17.78 -22.34 0.56
N ASP A 172 -17.76 -22.38 -0.77
CA ASP A 172 -16.53 -22.46 -1.57
C ASP A 172 -15.70 -21.17 -1.43
N LEU A 173 -16.37 -20.01 -1.35
CA LEU A 173 -15.76 -18.73 -0.99
C LEU A 173 -15.10 -18.82 0.38
N ALA A 174 -15.79 -19.24 1.44
CA ALA A 174 -15.21 -19.32 2.79
C ALA A 174 -13.95 -20.21 2.88
N ALA A 175 -13.92 -21.34 2.17
CA ALA A 175 -12.78 -22.25 2.14
C ALA A 175 -11.58 -21.73 1.30
N LEU A 176 -11.84 -21.03 0.19
CA LEU A 176 -10.82 -20.41 -0.67
C LEU A 176 -10.33 -19.06 -0.11
N HIS A 177 -11.12 -18.40 0.72
CA HIS A 177 -10.84 -17.11 1.36
C HIS A 177 -9.65 -17.19 2.32
N VAL A 178 -9.63 -18.20 3.20
CA VAL A 178 -8.49 -18.45 4.11
C VAL A 178 -7.22 -18.81 3.32
N THR A 179 -7.37 -19.59 2.24
CA THR A 179 -6.26 -19.99 1.37
C THR A 179 -5.67 -18.79 0.61
N SER A 180 -6.51 -17.87 0.14
CA SER A 180 -6.09 -16.67 -0.61
C SER A 180 -5.39 -15.65 0.30
N LEU A 181 -5.89 -15.44 1.53
CA LEU A 181 -5.19 -14.68 2.56
C LEU A 181 -3.89 -15.34 3.01
N TRP A 182 -3.86 -16.67 3.07
CA TRP A 182 -2.63 -17.40 3.30
C TRP A 182 -1.63 -17.24 2.15
N ILE A 183 -2.06 -17.25 0.88
CA ILE A 183 -1.19 -17.01 -0.28
C ILE A 183 -0.65 -15.58 -0.27
N LEU A 184 -1.50 -14.57 -0.04
CA LEU A 184 -1.08 -13.17 0.07
C LEU A 184 -0.08 -12.98 1.20
N SER A 185 -0.41 -13.47 2.39
CA SER A 185 0.51 -13.41 3.53
C SER A 185 1.78 -14.23 3.28
N SER A 186 1.72 -15.34 2.54
CA SER A 186 2.90 -16.16 2.21
C SER A 186 3.74 -15.61 1.06
N ARG A 187 3.18 -14.73 0.21
CA ARG A 187 3.94 -13.98 -0.80
C ARG A 187 4.61 -12.74 -0.20
N HIS A 188 4.00 -12.10 0.80
CA HIS A 188 4.71 -11.17 1.67
C HIS A 188 5.91 -11.85 2.38
N LYS A 189 5.82 -13.16 2.67
CA LYS A 189 6.96 -14.00 3.14
C LYS A 189 7.99 -14.39 2.08
N VAL A 190 7.83 -13.98 0.81
CA VAL A 190 8.91 -14.11 -0.21
C VAL A 190 9.74 -12.82 -0.29
N SER A 191 9.17 -11.68 0.13
CA SER A 191 9.90 -10.42 0.35
C SER A 191 10.84 -10.54 1.56
N SER A 192 10.30 -10.97 2.71
CA SER A 192 11.14 -11.34 3.86
C SER A 192 11.70 -12.75 3.62
N ARG A 193 13.01 -12.94 3.49
CA ARG A 193 13.65 -14.25 3.20
C ARG A 193 13.43 -15.35 4.26
N VAL A 194 12.54 -15.13 5.22
CA VAL A 194 12.24 -15.99 6.35
C VAL A 194 10.77 -16.37 6.28
N ASN A 195 10.47 -17.66 6.25
CA ASN A 195 9.11 -18.16 6.34
C ASN A 195 8.74 -18.36 7.82
N PRO A 196 8.00 -17.43 8.47
CA PRO A 196 7.58 -17.60 9.86
C PRO A 196 6.74 -18.87 10.11
N LEU A 197 6.22 -19.54 9.07
CA LEU A 197 5.37 -20.74 9.17
C LEU A 197 6.02 -22.07 8.74
N ARG A 198 6.98 -22.10 7.81
CA ARG A 198 7.72 -23.34 7.44
C ARG A 198 8.97 -23.52 8.28
N ASP A 199 9.69 -22.43 8.50
CA ASP A 199 10.91 -22.48 9.29
C ASP A 199 10.44 -22.24 10.72
N LYS A 200 10.26 -23.33 11.49
CA LYS A 200 10.23 -23.23 12.95
C LYS A 200 11.40 -22.32 13.33
N TRP A 201 11.09 -21.10 13.75
CA TRP A 201 11.97 -19.94 13.81
C TRP A 201 13.42 -20.32 14.09
N ALA A 202 14.23 -20.42 13.04
CA ALA A 202 15.67 -20.65 13.14
C ALA A 202 16.40 -19.31 13.15
N PHE A 203 15.95 -18.38 13.99
CA PHE A 203 16.88 -17.44 14.60
C PHE A 203 17.36 -18.12 15.87
N SER A 204 18.68 -18.30 15.98
CA SER A 204 19.32 -18.76 17.22
C SER A 204 19.03 -17.85 18.40
N ASP A 205 18.47 -16.65 18.17
CA ASP A 205 18.19 -15.65 19.18
C ASP A 205 16.80 -15.07 18.95
N LYS A 206 15.83 -15.45 19.78
CA LYS A 206 14.57 -14.71 19.90
C LYS A 206 14.94 -13.25 20.21
N LEU A 207 14.35 -12.29 19.48
CA LEU A 207 14.48 -10.89 19.85
C LEU A 207 13.91 -10.70 21.26
N ALA A 208 14.78 -10.35 22.20
CA ALA A 208 14.47 -10.19 23.61
C ALA A 208 13.67 -8.93 23.98
N PRO A 209 13.68 -7.81 23.20
CA PRO A 209 12.89 -6.64 23.54
C PRO A 209 11.39 -6.94 23.59
N ALA A 210 10.69 -6.32 24.56
CA ALA A 210 9.28 -6.59 24.84
C ALA A 210 8.34 -6.29 23.65
N ILE A 211 8.72 -5.37 22.75
CA ILE A 211 7.94 -5.06 21.53
C ILE A 211 7.76 -6.27 20.61
N PHE A 212 8.63 -7.29 20.71
CA PHE A 212 8.53 -8.51 19.91
C PHE A 212 7.92 -9.69 20.67
N ALA A 213 7.66 -9.56 21.98
CA ALA A 213 7.17 -10.66 22.82
C ALA A 213 5.67 -10.94 22.63
N ASP A 214 4.91 -9.93 22.18
CA ASP A 214 3.46 -9.94 21.98
C ASP A 214 2.66 -10.29 23.25
N ASP A 215 2.74 -9.41 24.26
CA ASP A 215 2.01 -9.55 25.53
C ASP A 215 0.55 -9.02 25.45
N VAL A 216 0.16 -8.37 24.35
CA VAL A 216 -1.14 -7.67 24.22
C VAL A 216 -2.24 -8.61 23.70
N THR A 217 -2.39 -9.74 24.37
CA THR A 217 -3.41 -10.76 24.04
C THR A 217 -4.85 -10.24 24.10
N SER A 218 -5.10 -9.16 24.85
CA SER A 218 -6.44 -8.56 25.02
C SER A 218 -7.03 -7.90 23.76
N LYS A 219 -6.21 -7.64 22.74
CA LYS A 219 -6.62 -6.98 21.49
C LYS A 219 -6.60 -7.92 20.28
N VAL A 220 -6.30 -9.20 20.49
CA VAL A 220 -6.32 -10.22 19.45
C VAL A 220 -7.77 -10.36 18.96
N PRO A 221 -8.02 -10.30 17.64
CA PRO A 221 -9.38 -10.48 17.10
C PRO A 221 -9.96 -11.84 17.47
N ASP A 222 -11.29 -11.91 17.63
CA ASP A 222 -11.99 -13.14 17.96
C ASP A 222 -11.67 -14.25 16.94
N GLY A 223 -11.49 -15.48 17.43
CA GLY A 223 -11.11 -16.62 16.59
C GLY A 223 -9.69 -16.56 16.03
N HIS A 224 -8.81 -15.67 16.53
CA HIS A 224 -7.40 -15.63 16.15
C HIS A 224 -6.47 -16.04 17.31
N THR A 225 -5.26 -16.48 16.96
CA THR A 225 -4.16 -16.77 17.89
C THR A 225 -2.97 -15.87 17.57
N PRO A 226 -2.37 -15.18 18.55
CA PRO A 226 -1.23 -14.29 18.31
C PRO A 226 -0.02 -15.03 17.75
N VAL A 227 0.74 -14.36 16.89
CA VAL A 227 2.03 -14.81 16.36
C VAL A 227 3.14 -14.17 17.19
N HIS A 228 3.58 -14.87 18.23
CA HIS A 228 4.65 -14.39 19.11
C HIS A 228 5.99 -14.26 18.38
N GLY A 229 6.84 -13.34 18.82
CA GLY A 229 8.19 -13.15 18.27
C GLY A 229 8.23 -12.40 16.94
N PHE A 230 7.08 -11.91 16.46
CA PHE A 230 6.96 -11.14 15.24
C PHE A 230 6.23 -9.83 15.49
N HIS A 231 6.82 -8.73 15.05
CA HIS A 231 6.22 -7.41 15.08
C HIS A 231 6.45 -6.72 13.74
N HIS A 232 5.39 -6.26 13.10
CA HIS A 232 5.49 -5.68 11.77
C HIS A 232 5.71 -4.19 11.86
N PHE A 233 6.81 -3.69 11.28
CA PHE A 233 7.10 -2.26 11.21
C PHE A 233 6.95 -1.76 9.77
N VAL A 234 6.41 -0.55 9.63
CA VAL A 234 6.27 0.13 8.35
C VAL A 234 6.62 1.60 8.45
N PHE A 235 6.94 2.19 7.31
CA PHE A 235 6.80 3.63 7.07
C PHE A 235 5.51 3.89 6.32
N SER A 236 4.60 4.64 6.93
CA SER A 236 3.42 5.21 6.26
C SER A 236 3.79 6.60 5.75
N VAL A 237 3.59 6.84 4.46
CA VAL A 237 4.16 8.01 3.77
C VAL A 237 3.07 8.78 3.04
N GLU A 238 3.11 10.10 3.16
CA GLU A 238 2.37 11.02 2.29
C GLU A 238 3.35 11.89 1.50
N LEU A 239 3.16 11.94 0.17
CA LEU A 239 3.94 12.74 -0.78
C LEU A 239 3.02 13.65 -1.59
N LEU A 240 3.46 14.88 -1.88
CA LEU A 240 2.69 15.82 -2.70
C LEU A 240 2.77 15.48 -4.19
N LYS A 241 1.68 14.96 -4.78
CA LYS A 241 1.63 14.44 -6.16
C LYS A 241 2.27 15.36 -7.21
N PHE A 242 2.05 16.67 -7.10
CA PHE A 242 2.50 17.68 -8.06
C PHE A 242 3.70 18.50 -7.59
N ALA A 243 4.48 18.02 -6.62
CA ALA A 243 5.62 18.76 -6.07
C ALA A 243 6.64 19.19 -7.14
N PHE A 244 6.87 18.36 -8.16
CA PHE A 244 7.97 18.54 -9.11
C PHE A 244 7.55 18.52 -10.59
N ASN A 245 6.27 18.38 -10.90
CA ASN A 245 5.75 18.30 -12.29
C ASN A 245 6.45 17.25 -13.16
N LEU A 246 6.74 16.11 -12.54
CA LEU A 246 7.38 14.94 -13.13
C LEU A 246 7.10 13.73 -12.23
N SER A 247 7.30 12.54 -12.77
CA SER A 247 7.33 11.31 -11.97
C SER A 247 8.57 11.26 -11.08
N TYR A 248 8.38 10.99 -9.79
CA TYR A 248 9.46 10.91 -8.81
C TYR A 248 9.15 9.83 -7.77
N TYR A 249 10.10 9.52 -6.90
CA TYR A 249 9.88 8.59 -5.80
C TYR A 249 10.66 9.01 -4.56
N LEU A 250 10.16 8.60 -3.40
CA LEU A 250 10.90 8.59 -2.14
C LEU A 250 11.50 7.19 -1.96
N GLU A 251 12.81 7.08 -1.80
CA GLU A 251 13.49 5.80 -1.54
C GLU A 251 14.03 5.73 -0.11
N PHE A 252 13.71 4.65 0.59
CA PHE A 252 14.25 4.32 1.90
C PHE A 252 15.47 3.42 1.78
N LEU A 253 16.51 3.75 2.52
CA LEU A 253 17.81 3.08 2.48
C LEU A 253 18.26 2.76 3.90
N TYR A 254 18.57 1.49 4.14
CA TYR A 254 19.14 1.00 5.38
C TYR A 254 20.67 1.07 5.33
N GLN A 255 21.28 1.75 6.30
CA GLN A 255 22.73 1.77 6.49
C GLN A 255 23.20 0.48 7.18
N LYS A 256 23.57 -0.52 6.40
CA LYS A 256 24.04 -1.81 6.93
C LYS A 256 25.41 -1.70 7.59
N THR A 257 26.38 -1.12 6.89
CA THR A 257 27.73 -0.80 7.39
C THR A 257 28.07 0.63 7.01
N GLU A 258 29.19 1.20 7.44
CA GLU A 258 29.59 2.56 7.04
C GLU A 258 29.68 2.73 5.50
N GLU A 259 30.08 1.68 4.79
CA GLU A 259 30.29 1.70 3.34
C GLU A 259 29.11 1.13 2.53
N THR A 260 28.16 0.45 3.18
CA THR A 260 27.09 -0.28 2.47
C THR A 260 25.70 0.18 2.87
N THR A 261 24.90 0.55 1.87
CA THR A 261 23.47 0.80 1.97
C THR A 261 22.65 -0.24 1.23
N VAL A 262 21.51 -0.61 1.78
CA VAL A 262 20.57 -1.55 1.18
C VAL A 262 19.21 -0.86 0.99
N PRO A 263 18.60 -0.93 -0.20
CA PRO A 263 17.23 -0.43 -0.39
C PRO A 263 16.24 -1.19 0.49
N VAL A 264 15.39 -0.44 1.18
CA VAL A 264 14.27 -0.98 1.99
C VAL A 264 12.99 -0.99 1.16
N GLY A 265 12.73 0.10 0.44
CA GLY A 265 11.56 0.22 -0.43
C GLY A 265 11.41 1.65 -0.95
N ILE A 266 10.43 1.84 -1.84
CA ILE A 266 10.13 3.13 -2.44
C ILE A 266 8.65 3.48 -2.33
N VAL A 267 8.34 4.77 -2.35
CA VAL A 267 7.01 5.31 -2.57
C VAL A 267 7.05 6.17 -3.85
N PRO A 268 6.54 5.66 -4.98
CA PRO A 268 6.49 6.33 -6.25
C PRO A 268 5.31 7.32 -6.33
N VAL A 269 5.56 8.42 -7.02
CA VAL A 269 4.56 9.32 -7.55
C VAL A 269 4.66 9.24 -9.06
N LEU A 270 3.71 8.51 -9.66
CA LEU A 270 3.57 8.44 -11.11
C LEU A 270 2.81 9.69 -11.57
N GLY A 271 3.53 10.59 -12.23
CA GLY A 271 3.02 11.87 -12.67
C GLY A 271 3.02 12.00 -14.19
N ARG A 272 2.72 13.22 -14.64
CA ARG A 272 2.87 13.64 -16.04
C ARG A 272 4.05 14.59 -16.15
N GLY A 273 4.72 14.60 -17.29
CA GLY A 273 5.80 15.55 -17.55
C GLY A 273 5.35 17.01 -17.62
N SER A 274 6.29 17.92 -17.32
CA SER A 274 6.15 19.39 -17.31
C SER A 274 5.58 20.08 -18.57
N SER A 275 5.36 19.37 -19.67
CA SER A 275 4.84 19.93 -20.92
C SER A 275 3.32 20.17 -20.90
N THR A 276 2.61 19.67 -19.90
CA THR A 276 1.16 19.84 -19.76
C THR A 276 0.84 21.13 -18.98
N LEU A 277 1.03 22.30 -19.62
CA LEU A 277 0.58 23.61 -19.14
C LEU A 277 -0.96 23.78 -19.21
N CYS A 278 -1.73 22.72 -18.95
CA CYS A 278 -3.18 22.85 -19.02
C CYS A 278 -3.72 23.57 -17.77
N ALA A 279 -4.81 24.30 -17.93
CA ALA A 279 -5.40 25.07 -16.84
C ALA A 279 -5.78 24.19 -15.64
N ALA A 280 -6.15 22.93 -15.88
CA ALA A 280 -6.40 21.94 -14.82
C ALA A 280 -5.10 21.59 -14.06
N CYS A 281 -3.96 21.36 -14.72
CA CYS A 281 -2.68 21.10 -14.04
C CYS A 281 -2.23 22.27 -13.13
N ASN A 282 -2.48 23.52 -13.54
CA ASN A 282 -2.22 24.69 -12.69
C ASN A 282 -3.20 24.81 -11.52
N VAL A 283 -4.44 24.35 -11.68
CA VAL A 283 -5.43 24.28 -10.60
C VAL A 283 -5.07 23.17 -9.62
N CYS A 284 -4.62 21.99 -10.08
CA CYS A 284 -4.19 20.86 -9.24
C CYS A 284 -3.08 21.22 -8.23
N HIS A 285 -2.23 22.20 -8.54
CA HIS A 285 -1.22 22.73 -7.60
C HIS A 285 -1.81 23.43 -6.36
N ALA A 286 -3.06 23.88 -6.41
CA ALA A 286 -3.74 24.55 -5.30
C ALA A 286 -4.35 23.56 -4.28
N TRP A 287 -4.35 22.26 -4.60
CA TRP A 287 -5.02 21.22 -3.82
C TRP A 287 -4.00 20.35 -3.08
N ASP A 288 -4.37 19.89 -1.88
CA ASP A 288 -3.56 19.04 -0.99
C ASP A 288 -3.52 17.57 -1.49
N ASN A 289 -3.15 17.38 -2.77
CA ASN A 289 -3.18 16.09 -3.46
C ASN A 289 -2.00 15.24 -3.02
N LYS A 290 -2.20 14.54 -1.91
CA LYS A 290 -1.22 13.66 -1.32
C LYS A 290 -1.40 12.22 -1.78
N VAL A 291 -0.33 11.67 -2.34
CA VAL A 291 -0.11 10.25 -2.61
C VAL A 291 0.25 9.56 -1.31
N HIS A 292 -0.49 8.52 -0.96
CA HIS A 292 -0.19 7.63 0.15
C HIS A 292 0.57 6.40 -0.34
N GLY A 293 1.53 5.94 0.46
CA GLY A 293 2.18 4.65 0.26
C GLY A 293 2.73 4.10 1.56
N VAL A 294 2.84 2.77 1.62
CA VAL A 294 3.39 2.06 2.78
C VAL A 294 4.64 1.28 2.38
N VAL A 295 5.73 1.50 3.11
CA VAL A 295 6.98 0.74 2.96
C VAL A 295 7.16 -0.19 4.17
N THR A 296 7.12 -1.49 3.92
CA THR A 296 7.41 -2.50 4.93
C THR A 296 8.90 -2.53 5.28
N ILE A 297 9.21 -2.59 6.58
CA ILE A 297 10.57 -2.88 7.04
C ILE A 297 10.70 -4.39 7.22
N ASP A 298 11.53 -5.02 6.39
CA ASP A 298 11.75 -6.46 6.46
C ASP A 298 12.32 -6.88 7.82
N THR A 299 11.90 -8.06 8.29
CA THR A 299 12.33 -8.61 9.58
C THR A 299 13.84 -8.76 9.66
N ASP A 300 14.51 -9.10 8.56
CA ASP A 300 15.97 -9.22 8.52
C ASP A 300 16.66 -7.87 8.78
N VAL A 301 16.09 -6.77 8.26
CA VAL A 301 16.58 -5.40 8.53
C VAL A 301 16.35 -5.05 10.00
N MET A 302 15.19 -5.38 10.56
CA MET A 302 14.90 -5.18 11.99
C MET A 302 15.88 -5.92 12.89
N VAL A 303 16.11 -7.21 12.62
CA VAL A 303 17.04 -8.03 13.41
C VAL A 303 18.46 -7.45 13.33
N ASP A 304 18.92 -7.11 12.13
CA ASP A 304 20.25 -6.55 11.93
C ASP A 304 20.43 -5.22 12.69
N ILE A 305 19.44 -4.31 12.65
CA ILE A 305 19.45 -3.05 13.41
C ILE A 305 19.52 -3.32 14.92
N VAL A 306 18.67 -4.21 15.44
CA VAL A 306 18.61 -4.51 16.88
C VAL A 306 19.92 -5.11 17.38
N LEU A 307 20.55 -5.99 16.59
CA LEU A 307 21.86 -6.58 16.94
C LEU A 307 22.99 -5.55 16.82
N LYS A 308 23.03 -4.78 15.73
CA LYS A 308 24.04 -3.75 15.47
C LYS A 308 24.07 -2.66 16.54
N GLU A 309 22.90 -2.26 17.03
CA GLU A 309 22.75 -1.24 18.08
C GLU A 309 22.86 -1.82 19.50
N ASN A 310 23.15 -3.13 19.63
CA ASN A 310 23.26 -3.84 20.90
C ASN A 310 21.98 -3.74 21.77
N LEU A 311 20.81 -3.83 21.11
CA LEU A 311 19.49 -3.69 21.72
C LEU A 311 18.79 -5.02 21.97
N ASN A 312 19.42 -6.16 21.71
CA ASN A 312 18.80 -7.48 21.89
C ASN A 312 18.82 -7.96 23.36
N HIS A 313 18.15 -7.25 24.27
CA HIS A 313 18.02 -7.64 25.67
C HIS A 313 16.67 -7.23 26.26
N SER A 314 16.24 -7.89 27.34
CA SER A 314 14.90 -7.70 27.94
C SER A 314 14.62 -6.30 28.50
N HIS A 315 15.66 -5.50 28.76
CA HIS A 315 15.52 -4.13 29.28
C HIS A 315 15.39 -3.06 28.18
N THR A 316 15.38 -3.47 26.90
CA THR A 316 15.27 -2.52 25.80
C THR A 316 13.85 -1.96 25.74
N MET A 317 13.76 -0.64 25.84
CA MET A 317 12.51 0.09 25.77
C MET A 317 12.04 0.26 24.31
N HIS A 318 10.73 0.42 24.12
CA HIS A 318 10.13 0.61 22.80
C HIS A 318 10.75 1.81 22.05
N ASP A 319 10.90 2.95 22.72
CA ASP A 319 11.48 4.16 22.11
C ASP A 319 12.92 3.95 21.62
N GLN A 320 13.70 3.09 22.28
CA GLN A 320 15.08 2.79 21.84
C GLN A 320 15.10 2.05 20.50
N ILE A 321 14.11 1.20 20.23
CA ILE A 321 13.94 0.51 18.94
C ILE A 321 13.54 1.53 17.86
N ILE A 322 12.61 2.43 18.18
CA ILE A 322 12.17 3.49 17.25
C ILE A 322 13.33 4.45 16.93
N ASP A 323 14.12 4.83 17.92
CA ASP A 323 15.29 5.69 17.71
C ASP A 323 16.38 4.97 16.90
N ALA A 324 16.56 3.66 17.10
CA ALA A 324 17.47 2.86 16.29
C ALA A 324 17.05 2.79 14.81
N LEU A 325 15.74 2.62 14.56
CA LEU A 325 15.18 2.72 13.21
C LEU A 325 15.50 4.08 12.56
N LYS A 326 15.25 5.18 13.29
CA LYS A 326 15.51 6.53 12.81
C LYS A 326 16.98 6.78 12.48
N ARG A 327 17.91 6.23 13.27
CA ARG A 327 19.36 6.36 13.03
C ARG A 327 19.84 5.55 11.83
N ASN A 328 19.25 4.38 11.59
CA ASN A 328 19.78 3.41 10.64
C ASN A 328 19.08 3.44 9.27
N ILE A 329 17.85 3.93 9.19
CA ILE A 329 17.12 4.05 7.93
C ILE A 329 16.89 5.52 7.62
N TRP A 330 17.32 5.94 6.44
CA TRP A 330 17.13 7.30 5.93
C TRP A 330 16.41 7.21 4.58
N ALA A 331 16.03 8.36 4.03
CA ALA A 331 15.36 8.42 2.74
C ALA A 331 15.83 9.62 1.91
N HIS A 332 15.59 9.55 0.60
CA HIS A 332 15.82 10.66 -0.32
C HIS A 332 14.78 10.66 -1.44
N LEU A 333 14.52 11.84 -1.98
CA LEU A 333 13.67 12.03 -3.15
C LEU A 333 14.53 11.95 -4.40
N ALA A 334 14.08 11.21 -5.40
CA ALA A 334 14.77 11.05 -6.67
C ALA A 334 13.79 11.04 -7.84
N THR A 335 14.30 11.45 -9.00
CA THR A 335 13.62 11.33 -10.29
C THR A 335 13.75 9.91 -10.82
N CYS A 336 12.90 9.51 -11.78
CA CYS A 336 12.97 8.20 -12.44
C CYS A 336 14.30 7.93 -13.19
N SER A 337 15.11 8.97 -13.45
CA SER A 337 16.47 8.84 -14.00
C SER A 337 17.53 8.50 -12.94
N GLY A 338 17.15 8.43 -11.67
CA GLY A 338 18.05 8.29 -10.52
C GLY A 338 18.67 9.61 -10.05
N GLY A 339 18.32 10.74 -10.69
CA GLY A 339 18.76 12.07 -10.24
C GLY A 339 18.15 12.42 -8.88
N ARG A 340 18.99 12.67 -7.86
CA ARG A 340 18.55 13.08 -6.52
C ARG A 340 17.91 14.48 -6.57
N ILE A 341 16.69 14.58 -6.05
CA ILE A 341 15.91 15.81 -5.93
C ILE A 341 16.24 16.50 -4.60
N ALA A 342 16.10 15.77 -3.50
CA ALA A 342 16.33 16.30 -2.16
C ALA A 342 16.66 15.18 -1.17
N SER A 343 17.42 15.50 -0.13
CA SER A 343 17.70 14.59 0.98
C SER A 343 17.78 15.34 2.31
N PRO A 344 17.50 14.68 3.45
CA PRO A 344 17.63 15.30 4.76
C PRO A 344 19.10 15.52 5.13
N ARG A 345 19.41 16.70 5.68
CA ARG A 345 20.78 17.16 6.03
C ARG A 345 21.55 16.27 7.02
N TYR A 346 20.88 15.42 7.79
CA TYR A 346 21.49 14.70 8.92
C TYR A 346 22.51 13.60 8.54
N ARG A 347 22.63 13.22 7.26
CA ARG A 347 23.55 12.14 6.82
C ARG A 347 24.66 12.58 5.88
N ASP A 348 24.45 13.62 5.08
CA ASP A 348 25.51 14.22 4.27
C ASP A 348 26.33 15.16 5.18
N GLY A 349 27.30 14.60 5.93
CA GLY A 349 28.27 15.34 6.77
C GLY A 349 29.10 16.44 6.07
N GLN A 350 28.76 16.76 4.84
CA GLN A 350 29.02 17.99 4.10
C GLN A 350 27.69 18.28 3.40
N VAL A 351 26.97 19.36 3.69
CA VAL A 351 26.96 20.52 2.79
C VAL A 351 26.60 21.79 3.59
N SER A 352 27.62 22.46 4.12
CA SER A 352 27.53 23.91 4.40
C SER A 352 28.06 24.64 3.17
N GLY A 353 27.19 24.89 2.21
CA GLY A 353 27.51 25.64 1.00
C GLY A 353 26.34 26.54 0.64
N ALA A 354 26.60 27.84 0.51
CA ALA A 354 25.66 28.79 -0.05
C ALA A 354 25.33 28.36 -1.50
N GLY A 355 24.16 27.75 -1.71
CA GLY A 355 23.75 27.27 -3.05
C GLY A 355 22.61 26.26 -3.09
N TYR A 356 22.17 25.69 -1.97
CA TYR A 356 21.08 24.70 -1.95
C TYR A 356 19.76 25.34 -1.53
N ASN A 357 18.74 25.23 -2.38
CA ASN A 357 17.40 25.69 -2.05
C ASN A 357 16.75 24.67 -1.11
N THR A 358 16.24 25.15 0.02
CA THR A 358 15.46 24.29 0.94
C THR A 358 14.17 23.88 0.24
N LEU A 359 13.76 22.63 0.42
CA LEU A 359 12.50 22.14 -0.12
C LEU A 359 11.33 22.95 0.49
N ALA A 360 10.33 23.29 -0.34
CA ALA A 360 9.12 23.94 0.16
C ALA A 360 8.45 23.06 1.23
N ALA A 361 7.88 23.67 2.27
CA ALA A 361 7.36 22.94 3.43
C ALA A 361 6.30 21.90 3.03
N GLU A 362 5.49 22.21 2.03
CA GLU A 362 4.41 21.36 1.50
C GLU A 362 4.94 20.16 0.70
N ALA A 363 6.15 20.26 0.16
CA ALA A 363 6.81 19.20 -0.60
C ALA A 363 7.67 18.27 0.30
N ILE A 364 7.82 18.60 1.58
CA ILE A 364 8.50 17.74 2.56
C ILE A 364 7.67 16.45 2.76
N PRO A 365 8.26 15.25 2.56
CA PRO A 365 7.59 14.00 2.83
C PRO A 365 7.12 13.90 4.28
N LYS A 366 5.85 13.54 4.50
CA LYS A 366 5.37 13.17 5.82
C LYS A 366 5.54 11.66 6.00
N ILE A 367 6.43 11.27 6.90
CA ILE A 367 6.80 9.87 7.12
C ILE A 367 6.49 9.50 8.56
N ILE A 368 5.60 8.53 8.76
CA ILE A 368 5.19 8.01 10.06
C ILE A 368 5.74 6.60 10.23
N ILE A 369 6.46 6.36 11.33
CA ILE A 369 6.81 5.01 11.76
C ILE A 369 5.60 4.43 12.48
N ALA A 370 5.10 3.31 11.96
CA ALA A 370 3.98 2.58 12.53
C ALA A 370 4.32 1.10 12.66
N SER A 371 3.56 0.41 13.50
CA SER A 371 3.70 -1.04 13.64
C SER A 371 2.40 -1.73 13.98
N ALA A 372 2.35 -3.05 13.81
CA ALA A 372 1.26 -3.88 14.35
C ALA A 372 1.75 -5.28 14.74
N ASN A 373 0.99 -5.88 15.65
CA ASN A 373 1.09 -7.31 15.94
C ASN A 373 0.43 -8.12 14.82
N LEU A 374 0.72 -9.42 14.80
CA LEU A 374 0.21 -10.36 13.81
C LEU A 374 -0.51 -11.51 14.52
N ALA A 375 -1.69 -11.89 14.04
CA ALA A 375 -2.43 -13.03 14.55
C ALA A 375 -2.82 -13.99 13.41
N GLU A 376 -2.82 -15.28 13.71
CA GLU A 376 -3.33 -16.34 12.84
C GLU A 376 -4.81 -16.58 13.09
N ARG A 377 -5.62 -16.56 12.04
CA ARG A 377 -7.02 -16.99 12.15
C ARG A 377 -7.09 -18.50 12.39
N GLN A 378 -7.83 -18.93 13.42
CA GLN A 378 -8.13 -20.33 13.65
C GLN A 378 -8.99 -20.87 12.51
N ARG A 379 -8.71 -22.10 12.07
CA ARG A 379 -9.40 -22.71 10.94
C ARG A 379 -10.75 -23.25 11.41
N GLU A 380 -11.83 -22.94 10.70
CA GLU A 380 -12.98 -23.85 10.66
C GLU A 380 -12.60 -25.02 9.75
N GLU A 381 -12.75 -26.26 10.24
CA GLU A 381 -12.21 -27.48 9.63
C GLU A 381 -12.60 -27.66 8.15
N VAL A 382 -11.73 -27.27 7.21
CA VAL A 382 -11.87 -27.66 5.79
C VAL A 382 -10.52 -28.09 5.21
N GLY A 383 -10.21 -29.40 5.32
CA GLY A 383 -9.27 -30.15 4.46
C GLY A 383 -7.77 -29.96 4.69
N GLU A 384 -7.00 -31.02 4.92
CA GLU A 384 -5.55 -31.00 5.14
C GLU A 384 -4.76 -30.35 3.98
N GLY A 385 -3.93 -29.34 4.26
CA GLY A 385 -2.86 -28.88 3.34
C GLY A 385 -2.68 -27.38 3.12
N GLY A 386 -3.62 -26.52 3.53
CA GLY A 386 -3.50 -25.05 3.41
C GLY A 386 -3.06 -24.39 4.72
N GLY A 387 -2.19 -23.37 4.68
CA GLY A 387 -1.79 -22.65 5.89
C GLY A 387 -2.83 -21.62 6.38
N LYS A 388 -2.58 -21.02 7.55
CA LYS A 388 -3.53 -20.14 8.26
C LYS A 388 -3.50 -18.70 7.73
N ALA A 389 -4.66 -18.06 7.60
CA ALA A 389 -4.77 -16.64 7.27
C ALA A 389 -4.19 -15.78 8.40
N LEU A 390 -3.65 -14.61 8.05
CA LEU A 390 -3.00 -13.69 8.98
C LEU A 390 -3.74 -12.35 9.00
N SER A 391 -3.86 -11.79 10.20
CA SER A 391 -4.53 -10.50 10.45
C SER A 391 -3.62 -9.64 11.31
N TYR A 392 -3.50 -8.36 10.96
CA TYR A 392 -2.79 -7.40 11.80
C TYR A 392 -3.73 -6.85 12.86
N TYR A 393 -3.20 -6.60 14.04
CA TYR A 393 -3.97 -6.04 15.13
C TYR A 393 -3.10 -5.15 16.01
N ASP A 394 -3.76 -4.34 16.84
CA ASP A 394 -3.11 -3.34 17.70
C ASP A 394 -2.12 -2.44 16.94
N THR A 395 -2.60 -1.80 15.87
CA THR A 395 -1.77 -0.86 15.12
C THR A 395 -1.41 0.35 15.97
N VAL A 396 -0.12 0.66 16.05
CA VAL A 396 0.44 1.77 16.82
C VAL A 396 1.20 2.71 15.90
N GLN A 397 0.90 4.01 16.01
CA GLN A 397 1.73 5.10 15.49
C GLN A 397 2.80 5.44 16.52
N HIS A 398 4.07 5.38 16.14
CA HIS A 398 5.19 5.62 17.06
C HIS A 398 5.70 7.06 16.97
N ALA A 399 6.20 7.46 15.82
CA ALA A 399 6.85 8.75 15.66
C ALA A 399 6.92 9.18 14.20
N GLU A 400 7.02 10.49 13.97
CA GLU A 400 7.41 11.03 12.67
C GLU A 400 8.92 10.84 12.42
N HIS A 401 9.31 10.70 11.16
CA HIS A 401 10.68 10.47 10.72
C HIS A 401 11.08 11.47 9.62
N LEU A 402 12.34 11.92 9.64
CA LEU A 402 12.92 12.85 8.64
C LEU A 402 12.03 14.08 8.37
N THR A 403 11.56 14.76 9.42
CA THR A 403 10.62 15.89 9.29
C THR A 403 11.27 17.19 8.84
N GLU A 404 12.60 17.29 8.90
CA GLU A 404 13.33 18.54 8.71
C GLU A 404 14.60 18.37 7.87
N GLY A 405 15.11 19.50 7.38
CA GLY A 405 16.43 19.57 6.74
C GLY A 405 16.47 19.04 5.32
N TRP A 406 15.36 19.00 4.61
CA TRP A 406 15.32 18.64 3.18
C TRP A 406 15.85 19.77 2.31
N SER A 407 16.85 19.46 1.47
CA SER A 407 17.48 20.40 0.53
C SER A 407 18.09 19.71 -0.68
#